data_AF-A0A259DDS2-F1
#
_entry.id   AF-A0A259DDS2-F1
#
_cell.length_a   1.000
_cell.length_b   1.000
_cell.length_c   1.000
_cell.angle_alpha   90.00
_cell.angle_beta   90.00
_cell.angle_gamma   90.00
#
_symmetry.space_group_name_H-M   'P 1'
#
loop_
_entity.id
_entity.type
_entity.pdbx_description
1 polymer ?
#
loop_
_entity_poly.entity_id
_entity_poly.type
_entity_poly.pdbx_seq_one_letter_code
_entity_poly.pdbx_strand_id
1 'polypeptide(L)'
;MADDALAIELKGISKAFGPVQANKDINIAVPKGTIHGIIGENGAGKSTLMSILYGFYKADAGQIFVGGQPTLIPDSQSAIRAGIGMVFQHFKLVQNFTVLENVVLGAEDGALLNTSLSKARKVLAGLSRDYELDVNPDALIEDLSVGHQQRVE
;
A
#
# COMPACT_ATOMS: atom_id res chain seq x y z
N MET A 1 -26.24 -6.46 -17.28
CA MET A 1 -25.21 -7.18 -16.52
C MET A 1 -24.14 -6.14 -16.22
N ALA A 2 -23.95 -5.79 -14.95
CA ALA A 2 -22.92 -4.84 -14.59
C ALA A 2 -21.58 -5.47 -14.96
N ASP A 3 -20.81 -4.81 -15.81
CA ASP A 3 -19.44 -5.18 -16.12
C ASP A 3 -18.68 -5.16 -14.78
N ASP A 4 -18.31 -6.34 -14.25
CA ASP A 4 -17.64 -6.47 -12.95
C ASP A 4 -16.25 -5.86 -13.06
N ALA A 5 -16.18 -4.54 -12.90
CA ALA A 5 -14.97 -3.77 -13.07
C ALA A 5 -13.93 -4.27 -12.05
N LEU A 6 -12.84 -4.85 -12.56
CA LEU A 6 -11.73 -5.31 -11.73
C LEU A 6 -10.95 -4.12 -11.18
N ALA A 7 -10.61 -4.18 -9.89
CA ALA A 7 -9.66 -3.26 -9.27
C ALA A 7 -8.24 -3.63 -9.68
N ILE A 8 -7.90 -4.92 -9.58
CA ILE A 8 -6.60 -5.49 -9.93
C ILE A 8 -6.80 -6.75 -10.75
N GLU A 9 -6.03 -6.91 -11.81
CA GLU A 9 -5.92 -8.16 -12.57
C GLU A 9 -4.44 -8.48 -12.79
N LEU A 10 -4.04 -9.69 -12.43
CA LEU A 10 -2.71 -10.26 -12.65
C LEU A 10 -2.83 -11.38 -13.68
N LYS A 11 -2.03 -11.32 -14.75
CA LYS A 11 -1.99 -12.34 -15.79
C LYS A 11 -0.60 -12.93 -15.91
N GLY A 12 -0.47 -14.22 -15.63
CA GLY A 12 0.76 -15.00 -15.77
C GLY A 12 1.95 -14.46 -14.99
N ILE A 13 1.72 -13.84 -13.83
CA ILE A 13 2.80 -13.23 -13.04
C ILE A 13 3.76 -14.32 -12.55
N SER A 14 5.03 -14.17 -12.91
CA SER A 14 6.09 -15.10 -12.52
C SER A 14 7.28 -14.33 -11.94
N LYS A 15 7.90 -14.91 -10.91
CA LYS A 15 9.10 -14.38 -10.26
C LYS A 15 9.99 -15.51 -9.74
N ALA A 16 11.27 -15.44 -10.07
CA ALA A 16 12.32 -16.28 -9.55
C ALA A 16 13.40 -15.46 -8.82
N PHE A 17 14.04 -16.09 -7.83
CA PHE A 17 15.24 -15.60 -7.16
C PHE A 17 16.30 -16.69 -7.25
N GLY A 18 17.22 -16.56 -8.21
CA GLY A 18 18.16 -17.63 -8.53
C GLY A 18 17.40 -18.92 -8.88
N PRO A 19 17.67 -20.05 -8.20
CA PRO A 19 17.00 -21.32 -8.49
C PRO A 19 15.57 -21.41 -7.93
N VAL A 20 15.15 -20.48 -7.07
CA VAL A 20 13.86 -20.55 -6.37
C VAL A 20 12.78 -19.85 -7.18
N GLN A 21 11.77 -20.61 -7.62
CA GLN A 21 10.58 -20.05 -8.27
C GLN A 21 9.58 -19.59 -7.21
N ALA A 22 9.62 -18.31 -6.85
CA ALA A 22 8.74 -17.74 -5.83
C ALA A 22 7.29 -17.59 -6.31
N ASN A 23 7.08 -17.18 -7.56
CA ASN A 23 5.76 -17.13 -8.20
C ASN A 23 5.84 -17.75 -9.59
N LYS A 24 4.87 -18.58 -9.97
CA LYS A 24 4.82 -19.23 -11.28
C LYS A 24 3.42 -19.12 -11.85
N ASP A 25 3.29 -18.40 -12.95
CA ASP A 25 2.04 -18.26 -13.72
C ASP A 25 0.82 -17.90 -12.84
N ILE A 26 0.99 -16.88 -11.98
CA ILE A 26 -0.06 -16.43 -11.08
C ILE A 26 -1.09 -15.61 -11.85
N ASN A 27 -2.35 -16.03 -11.76
CA ASN A 27 -3.50 -15.37 -12.37
C ASN A 27 -4.52 -15.04 -11.27
N ILE A 28 -4.81 -13.75 -11.08
CA ILE A 28 -5.71 -13.26 -10.03
C ILE A 28 -6.56 -12.13 -10.61
N ALA A 29 -7.86 -12.12 -10.29
CA ALA A 29 -8.77 -11.02 -10.58
C ALA A 29 -9.47 -10.60 -9.29
N VAL A 30 -9.32 -9.32 -8.92
CA VAL A 30 -9.92 -8.72 -7.72
C VAL A 30 -10.99 -7.72 -8.17
N PRO A 31 -12.28 -8.02 -7.99
CA PRO A 31 -13.35 -7.09 -8.30
C PRO A 31 -13.29 -5.83 -7.42
N LYS A 32 -13.69 -4.68 -7.97
CA LYS A 32 -13.82 -3.44 -7.17
C LYS A 32 -14.80 -3.62 -6.02
N GLY A 33 -14.47 -3.04 -4.87
CA GLY A 33 -15.32 -3.07 -3.68
C GLY A 33 -15.33 -4.40 -2.91
N THR A 34 -14.35 -5.28 -3.17
CA THR A 34 -14.26 -6.58 -2.49
C THR A 34 -13.03 -6.69 -1.60
N ILE A 35 -13.11 -7.58 -0.61
CA ILE A 35 -11.95 -8.03 0.16
C ILE A 35 -11.54 -9.39 -0.39
N HIS A 36 -10.31 -9.48 -0.91
CA HIS A 36 -9.77 -10.71 -1.47
C HIS A 36 -8.64 -11.24 -0.58
N GLY A 37 -8.81 -12.45 -0.04
CA GLY A 37 -7.82 -13.09 0.81
C GLY A 37 -6.89 -14.01 0.03
N ILE A 38 -5.58 -13.83 0.18
CA ILE A 38 -4.56 -14.74 -0.37
C ILE A 38 -3.97 -15.54 0.79
N ILE A 39 -4.26 -16.84 0.82
CA ILE A 39 -3.88 -17.74 1.92
C ILE A 39 -2.99 -18.85 1.36
N GLY A 40 -2.04 -19.30 2.17
CA GLY A 40 -1.10 -20.36 1.82
C GLY A 40 0.04 -20.43 2.83
N GLU A 41 0.87 -21.47 2.74
CA GLU A 41 1.99 -21.70 3.66
C GLU A 41 3.08 -20.62 3.57
N ASN A 42 3.94 -20.54 4.58
CA ASN A 42 5.12 -19.69 4.54
C ASN A 42 6.03 -20.14 3.39
N GLY A 43 6.52 -19.19 2.59
CA GLY A 43 7.30 -19.48 1.39
C GLY A 43 6.49 -19.72 0.12
N ALA A 44 5.15 -19.77 0.18
CA ALA A 44 4.29 -19.94 -1.01
C ALA A 44 4.27 -18.74 -1.99
N GLY A 45 5.13 -17.73 -1.80
CA GLY A 45 5.24 -16.58 -2.71
C GLY A 45 4.22 -15.46 -2.50
N LYS A 46 3.40 -15.50 -1.43
CA LYS A 46 2.39 -14.47 -1.12
C LYS A 46 3.00 -13.07 -0.98
N SER A 47 4.00 -12.94 -0.11
CA SER A 47 4.69 -11.66 0.11
C SER A 47 5.44 -11.19 -1.14
N THR A 48 6.01 -12.12 -1.92
CA THR A 48 6.63 -11.78 -3.20
C THR A 48 5.62 -11.18 -4.18
N LEU A 49 4.44 -11.77 -4.28
CA LEU A 49 3.36 -11.27 -5.13
C LEU A 49 2.91 -9.86 -4.71
N MET A 50 2.75 -9.63 -3.40
CA MET A 50 2.38 -8.30 -2.88
C MET A 50 3.51 -7.28 -3.13
N SER A 51 4.77 -7.66 -2.94
CA SER A 51 5.93 -6.82 -3.27
C SER A 51 6.02 -6.48 -4.75
N ILE A 52 5.55 -7.35 -5.65
CA ILE A 52 5.43 -7.04 -7.09
C ILE A 52 4.35 -6.00 -7.34
N LEU A 53 3.17 -6.17 -6.75
CA LEU A 53 2.06 -5.22 -6.87
C LEU A 53 2.42 -3.82 -6.34
N TYR A 54 3.28 -3.74 -5.34
CA TYR A 54 3.75 -2.47 -4.78
C TYR A 54 5.08 -1.97 -5.39
N GLY A 55 5.63 -2.65 -6.39
CA GLY A 55 6.83 -2.20 -7.11
C GLY A 55 8.16 -2.36 -6.36
N PHE A 56 8.22 -3.19 -5.31
CA PHE A 56 9.49 -3.56 -4.68
C PHE A 56 10.25 -4.63 -5.47
N TYR A 57 9.53 -5.48 -6.19
CA TYR A 57 10.11 -6.42 -7.13
C TYR A 57 9.48 -6.28 -8.50
N LYS A 58 10.31 -6.36 -9.53
CA LYS A 58 9.81 -6.51 -10.90
C LYS A 58 9.50 -7.99 -11.16
N ALA A 59 8.31 -8.28 -11.66
CA ALA A 59 7.98 -9.62 -12.18
C ALA A 59 8.89 -9.95 -13.38
N ASP A 60 9.28 -11.21 -13.50
CA ASP A 60 10.10 -11.66 -14.63
C ASP A 60 9.25 -11.88 -15.89
N ALA A 61 7.97 -12.20 -15.70
CA ALA A 61 6.97 -12.32 -16.75
C ALA A 61 5.56 -11.99 -16.24
N GLY A 62 4.65 -11.78 -17.18
CA GLY A 62 3.24 -11.48 -16.94
C GLY A 62 2.89 -10.00 -17.04
N GLN A 63 1.63 -9.69 -16.80
CA GLN A 63 1.06 -8.34 -16.92
C GLN A 63 0.19 -8.01 -15.71
N ILE A 64 0.24 -6.74 -15.30
CA ILE A 64 -0.58 -6.17 -14.22
C ILE A 64 -1.55 -5.20 -14.86
N PHE A 65 -2.82 -5.28 -14.48
CA PHE A 65 -3.84 -4.31 -14.86
C PHE A 65 -4.46 -3.72 -13.60
N VAL A 66 -4.63 -2.40 -13.58
CA VAL A 66 -5.28 -1.67 -12.50
C VAL A 66 -6.47 -0.93 -13.09
N GLY A 67 -7.67 -1.19 -12.56
CA GLY A 67 -8.90 -0.64 -13.14
C GLY A 67 -9.13 -1.03 -14.61
N GLY A 68 -8.63 -2.21 -15.03
CA GLY A 68 -8.70 -2.68 -16.42
C GLY A 68 -7.63 -2.11 -17.36
N GLN A 69 -6.73 -1.23 -16.88
CA GLN A 69 -5.68 -0.65 -17.70
C GLN A 69 -4.33 -1.34 -17.46
N PRO A 70 -3.60 -1.77 -18.51
CA PRO A 70 -2.24 -2.27 -18.37
C PRO A 70 -1.38 -1.24 -17.63
N THR A 71 -0.78 -1.65 -16.51
CA THR A 71 -0.07 -0.74 -15.61
C THR A 71 1.34 -1.27 -15.33
N LEU A 72 2.34 -0.44 -15.61
CA LEU A 72 3.72 -0.72 -15.25
C LEU A 72 4.00 -0.18 -13.84
N ILE A 73 4.51 -1.04 -12.97
CA ILE A 73 4.81 -0.70 -11.57
C ILE A 73 6.29 -1.00 -11.30
N PRO A 74 7.22 -0.15 -11.76
CA PRO A 74 8.65 -0.36 -11.54
C PRO A 74 9.09 0.00 -10.10
N ASP A 75 8.29 0.79 -9.39
CA ASP A 75 8.57 1.31 -8.05
C ASP A 75 7.27 1.61 -7.28
N SER A 76 7.39 1.86 -5.97
CA SER A 76 6.26 2.16 -5.10
C SER A 76 5.55 3.47 -5.44
N GLN A 77 6.26 4.47 -5.97
CA GLN A 77 5.61 5.71 -6.41
C GLN A 77 4.65 5.46 -7.58
N SER A 78 5.02 4.55 -8.49
CA SER A 78 4.15 4.15 -9.59
C SER A 78 2.93 3.36 -9.11
N ALA A 79 3.08 2.53 -8.07
CA ALA A 79 1.97 1.85 -7.42
C ALA A 79 0.99 2.86 -6.79
N ILE A 80 1.50 3.84 -6.04
CA ILE A 80 0.72 4.91 -5.41
C ILE A 80 -0.04 5.72 -6.48
N ARG A 81 0.64 6.13 -7.57
CA ARG A 81 0.00 6.83 -8.69
C ARG A 81 -1.10 6.01 -9.37
N ALA A 82 -0.97 4.68 -9.36
CA ALA A 82 -1.99 3.76 -9.86
C ALA A 82 -3.15 3.53 -8.86
N GLY A 83 -3.09 4.12 -7.66
CA GLY A 83 -4.12 3.97 -6.62
C GLY A 83 -3.93 2.75 -5.73
N ILE A 84 -2.72 2.17 -5.67
CA ILE A 84 -2.39 1.04 -4.80
C ILE A 84 -1.71 1.57 -3.53
N GLY A 85 -2.38 1.40 -2.39
CA GLY A 85 -1.80 1.60 -1.06
C GLY A 85 -1.37 0.27 -0.43
N MET A 86 -0.37 0.29 0.44
CA MET A 86 0.11 -0.88 1.15
C MET A 86 0.42 -0.55 2.61
N VAL A 87 -0.09 -1.38 3.53
CA VAL A 87 0.28 -1.38 4.94
C VAL A 87 1.32 -2.47 5.16
N PHE A 88 2.44 -2.14 5.80
CA PHE A 88 3.55 -3.08 5.98
C PHE A 88 3.41 -3.93 7.25
N GLN A 89 3.89 -5.18 7.19
CA GLN A 89 3.95 -6.06 8.36
C GLN A 89 4.85 -5.50 9.47
N HIS A 90 5.90 -4.77 9.11
CA HIS A 90 6.73 -3.99 10.03
C HIS A 90 6.49 -2.52 9.74
N PHE A 91 6.05 -1.76 10.75
CA PHE A 91 5.74 -0.34 10.62
C PHE A 91 6.89 0.44 9.98
N LYS A 92 6.54 1.35 9.08
CA LYS A 92 7.48 2.27 8.41
C LYS A 92 7.44 3.66 9.02
N LEU A 93 7.01 3.75 10.28
CA LEU A 93 6.92 5.00 11.03
C LEU A 93 8.29 5.46 11.55
N VAL A 94 8.55 6.75 11.38
CA VAL A 94 9.67 7.49 11.94
C VAL A 94 9.34 7.82 13.41
N GLN A 95 10.07 7.18 14.32
CA GLN A 95 9.74 7.16 15.76
C GLN A 95 9.78 8.54 16.42
N ASN A 96 10.74 9.37 16.01
CA ASN A 96 10.94 10.72 16.54
C ASN A 96 10.14 11.81 15.81
N PHE A 97 9.22 11.42 14.92
CA PHE A 97 8.28 12.32 14.26
C PHE A 97 6.92 12.23 14.94
N THR A 98 6.14 13.29 14.80
CA THR A 98 4.72 13.29 15.16
C THR A 98 3.90 12.42 14.21
N VAL A 99 2.68 12.06 14.63
CA VAL A 99 1.69 11.42 13.76
C VAL A 99 1.49 12.23 12.47
N LEU A 100 1.32 13.55 12.59
CA LEU A 100 1.07 14.41 11.44
C LEU A 100 2.25 14.43 10.45
N GLU A 101 3.47 14.47 10.96
CA GLU A 101 4.68 14.42 10.13
C GLU A 101 4.81 13.07 9.42
N ASN A 102 4.52 11.95 10.08
CA ASN A 102 4.54 10.63 9.47
C ASN A 102 3.50 10.48 8.34
N VAL A 103 2.28 10.98 8.55
CA VAL A 103 1.19 10.90 7.56
C VAL A 103 1.49 11.74 6.31
N VAL A 104 2.22 12.85 6.46
CA VAL A 104 2.59 13.71 5.32
C VAL A 104 3.83 13.21 4.59
N LEU A 105 4.66 12.42 5.27
CA LEU A 105 5.95 11.96 4.75
C LEU A 105 5.77 11.19 3.43
N GLY A 106 6.33 11.73 2.34
CA GLY A 106 6.22 11.14 1.01
C GLY A 106 5.00 11.56 0.20
N ALA A 107 4.06 12.33 0.77
CA ALA A 107 2.93 12.96 0.10
C ALA A 107 3.05 14.50 0.03
N GLU A 108 4.28 15.02 0.20
CA GLU A 108 4.58 16.44 0.24
C GLU A 108 4.37 17.10 -1.13
N ASP A 109 3.46 18.08 -1.20
CA ASP A 109 3.27 18.92 -2.40
C ASP A 109 4.40 19.97 -2.48
N GLY A 110 5.53 19.60 -3.11
CA GLY A 110 6.65 20.50 -3.38
C GLY A 110 7.54 20.82 -2.16
N ALA A 111 8.37 21.87 -2.27
CA ALA A 111 9.42 22.18 -1.29
C ALA A 111 8.93 22.77 0.06
N LEU A 112 7.62 23.00 0.23
CA LEU A 112 7.06 23.69 1.39
C LEU A 112 6.22 22.73 2.24
N LEU A 113 6.86 22.17 3.27
CA LEU A 113 6.26 21.25 4.26
C LEU A 113 5.02 21.83 4.96
N ASN A 114 5.01 23.14 5.23
CA ASN A 114 3.96 23.78 6.04
C ASN A 114 2.55 23.70 5.41
N THR A 115 2.43 23.82 4.09
CA THR A 115 1.13 23.74 3.41
C THR A 115 0.59 22.31 3.48
N SER A 116 1.45 21.32 3.28
CA SER A 116 1.14 19.89 3.37
C SER A 116 0.66 19.50 4.77
N LEU A 117 1.31 20.01 5.84
CA LEU A 117 0.90 19.77 7.23
C LEU A 117 -0.49 20.32 7.56
N SER A 118 -0.80 21.55 7.13
CA SER A 118 -2.10 22.17 7.38
C SER A 118 -3.26 21.42 6.71
N LYS A 119 -3.03 20.91 5.49
CA LYS A 119 -3.98 20.10 4.73
C LYS A 119 -4.16 18.73 5.38
N ALA A 120 -3.06 18.05 5.71
CA ALA A 120 -3.11 16.75 6.36
C ALA A 120 -3.81 16.78 7.71
N ARG A 121 -3.61 17.85 8.51
CA ARG A 121 -4.33 18.01 9.78
C ARG A 121 -5.85 18.07 9.56
N LYS A 122 -6.31 18.79 8.52
CA LYS A 122 -7.74 18.85 8.19
C LYS A 122 -8.29 17.48 7.75
N VAL A 123 -7.53 16.73 6.96
CA VAL A 123 -7.91 15.38 6.51
C VAL A 123 -7.98 14.44 7.70
N LEU A 124 -6.92 14.39 8.53
CA LEU A 124 -6.85 13.54 9.71
C LEU A 124 -7.98 13.85 10.69
N ALA A 125 -8.27 15.12 10.96
CA ALA A 125 -9.39 15.52 11.81
C ALA A 125 -10.76 15.12 11.22
N GLY A 126 -10.89 15.04 9.89
CA GLY A 126 -12.07 14.46 9.24
C GLY A 126 -12.16 12.95 9.48
N LEU A 127 -11.07 12.24 9.20
CA LEU A 127 -10.99 10.78 9.37
C LEU A 127 -11.23 10.35 10.83
N SER A 128 -10.68 11.07 11.81
CA SER A 128 -10.92 10.81 13.23
C SER A 128 -12.39 10.93 13.61
N ARG A 129 -13.13 11.87 13.01
CA ARG A 129 -14.58 12.03 13.23
C ARG A 129 -15.40 10.95 12.54
N ASP A 130 -15.03 10.61 11.31
CA ASP A 130 -15.85 9.74 10.45
C ASP A 130 -15.61 8.25 10.75
N TYR A 131 -14.41 7.88 11.23
CA TYR A 131 -13.96 6.50 11.38
C TYR A 131 -13.43 6.15 12.78
N GLU A 132 -13.69 7.01 13.78
CA GLU A 132 -13.19 6.83 15.17
C GLU A 132 -11.67 6.53 15.21
N LEU A 133 -10.92 7.21 14.34
CA LEU A 133 -9.47 7.15 14.28
C LEU A 133 -8.90 8.02 15.43
N ASP A 134 -8.93 7.48 16.65
CA ASP A 134 -8.41 8.15 17.86
C ASP A 134 -6.87 8.17 17.84
N VAL A 135 -6.29 9.15 17.15
CA VAL A 135 -4.84 9.39 17.10
C VAL A 135 -4.60 10.88 17.28
N ASN A 136 -3.76 11.23 18.25
CA ASN A 136 -3.35 12.63 18.47
C ASN A 136 -2.34 13.03 17.38
N PRO A 137 -2.65 14.01 16.50
CA PRO A 137 -1.76 14.43 15.42
C PRO A 137 -0.39 14.94 15.90
N ASP A 138 -0.34 15.43 17.13
CA ASP A 138 0.83 16.08 17.73
C ASP A 138 1.63 15.14 18.65
N ALA A 139 1.19 13.89 18.83
CA ALA A 139 1.95 12.89 19.58
C ALA A 139 3.12 12.35 18.76
N LEU A 140 4.26 12.13 19.42
CA LEU A 140 5.40 11.40 18.83
C LEU A 140 5.03 9.93 18.68
N ILE A 141 5.49 9.29 17.60
CA ILE A 141 5.23 7.87 17.34
C ILE A 141 5.78 6.99 18.47
N GLU A 142 6.95 7.31 19.01
CA GLU A 142 7.59 6.52 20.07
C GLU A 142 6.78 6.45 21.36
N ASP A 143 5.93 7.45 21.61
CA ASP A 143 5.05 7.51 22.79
C ASP A 143 3.74 6.73 22.59
N LEU A 144 3.45 6.31 21.37
CA LEU A 144 2.22 5.59 21.03
C LEU A 144 2.33 4.09 21.33
N SER A 145 1.25 3.51 21.86
CA SER A 145 1.12 2.06 21.91
C SER A 145 1.14 1.44 20.51
N VAL A 146 1.54 0.18 20.38
CA VAL A 146 1.54 -0.57 19.11
C VAL A 146 0.20 -0.50 18.36
N GLY A 147 -0.94 -0.57 19.07
CA GLY A 147 -2.26 -0.46 18.45
C GLY A 147 -2.58 0.92 17.87
N HIS A 148 -2.03 1.98 18.47
CA HIS A 148 -2.13 3.34 17.94
C HIS A 148 -1.18 3.52 16.75
N GLN A 149 0.04 3.00 16.82
CA GLN A 149 0.97 3.01 15.68
C GLN A 149 0.35 2.32 14.45
N GLN A 150 -0.35 1.21 14.63
CA GLN A 150 -1.05 0.51 13.54
C GLN A 150 -2.18 1.33 12.89
N ARG A 151 -2.78 2.28 13.60
CA ARG A 151 -3.80 3.19 13.04
C ARG A 151 -3.18 4.35 12.27
N VAL A 152 -1.93 4.70 12.57
CA VAL A 152 -1.20 5.77 11.91
C VAL A 152 -0.62 5.32 10.57
N GLU A 153 -0.15 4.08 10.51
CA GLU A 153 0.31 3.42 9.27
C GLU A 153 -0.84 3.18 8.27
#